data_AF-A0A2E8S062-F1
#
_entry.id   AF-A0A2E8S062-F1
#
_cell.length_a   1.000
_cell.length_b   1.000
_cell.length_c   1.000
_cell.angle_alpha   90.00
_cell.angle_beta   90.00
_cell.angle_gamma   90.00
#
_symmetry.space_group_name_H-M   'P 1'
#
loop_
_entity.id
_entity.type
_entity.pdbx_description
1 polymer ?
#
loop_
_entity_poly.entity_id
_entity_poly.type
_entity_poly.pdbx_seq_one_letter_code
_entity_poly.pdbx_strand_id
1 'polypeptide(L)'
;MRNLIIIVGLMGLLATACKKDKGNSEPYPDAVRDSFMEGCMEEAVKTMSPGDSNQMCACQLEAIENKVKLATFVKWSMAIEQKGEYPEEFVELVIPLTMKCMKKLGITVGGPDGEAKLEEVAEATKSGKYPDTVRDSFMEGCVEEGDKTLSATQSRQLCSCQLGGIESKVSMEKFLSWSLSIEQTGEIPQAFNDVIMPITLKCMGDLGLK
;
A
#
# COMPACT_ATOMS: atom_id res chain seq x y z
N MET A 1 -4.42 -0.13 -14.01
CA MET A 1 -4.52 0.57 -12.71
C MET A 1 -3.41 1.61 -12.58
N ARG A 2 -3.70 2.92 -12.74
CA ARG A 2 -2.65 3.98 -12.70
C ARG A 2 -2.91 5.12 -11.69
N ASN A 3 -3.98 5.03 -10.90
CA ASN A 3 -4.48 6.18 -10.11
C ASN A 3 -4.78 5.89 -8.64
N LEU A 4 -4.32 4.75 -8.10
CA LEU A 4 -4.37 4.50 -6.67
C LEU A 4 -2.95 4.12 -6.30
N ILE A 5 -2.24 5.01 -5.60
CA ILE A 5 -1.11 4.77 -4.70
C ILE A 5 -0.27 6.05 -4.63
N ILE A 6 -0.59 6.85 -3.62
CA ILE A 6 0.28 7.92 -3.12
C ILE A 6 0.84 7.36 -1.82
N ILE A 7 1.85 6.50 -1.90
CA ILE A 7 2.51 5.95 -0.71
C ILE A 7 4.03 6.08 -0.87
N VAL A 8 4.52 7.17 -0.29
CA VAL A 8 5.81 7.40 0.38
C VAL A 8 7.04 6.71 -0.21
N GLY A 9 7.80 7.47 -1.00
CA GLY A 9 9.22 7.21 -1.17
C GLY A 9 9.93 7.34 0.19
N LEU A 10 10.67 6.30 0.58
CA LEU A 10 11.56 6.30 1.73
C LEU A 10 12.89 5.77 1.23
N MET A 11 13.69 6.66 0.63
CA MET A 11 15.09 6.36 0.35
C MET A 11 15.96 7.23 1.28
N GLY A 12 16.82 6.56 2.07
CA GLY A 12 17.99 7.20 2.68
C GLY A 12 17.97 7.40 4.20
N LEU A 13 17.62 6.37 4.99
CA LEU A 13 17.74 6.44 6.47
C LEU A 13 18.65 5.35 7.05
N LEU A 14 19.89 5.29 6.59
CA LEU A 14 20.93 4.43 7.17
C LEU A 14 22.20 5.19 7.50
N ALA A 15 22.17 6.03 8.55
CA ALA A 15 23.41 6.37 9.28
C ALA A 15 23.24 7.04 10.66
N THR A 16 22.19 7.81 10.93
CA THR A 16 22.25 8.81 12.04
C THR A 16 21.24 8.65 13.19
N ALA A 17 20.25 7.77 13.10
CA ALA A 17 19.14 7.74 14.09
C ALA A 17 19.43 7.00 15.42
N CYS A 18 20.61 6.41 15.62
CA CYS A 18 20.93 5.70 16.86
C CYS A 18 21.46 6.65 17.97
N LYS A 19 20.65 7.58 18.48
CA LYS A 19 20.89 8.20 19.79
C LYS A 19 19.58 8.49 20.55
N LYS A 20 19.33 7.62 21.53
CA LYS A 20 18.46 7.77 22.72
C LYS A 20 17.00 8.16 22.44
N ASP A 21 16.14 7.14 22.39
CA ASP A 21 14.68 7.24 22.49
C ASP A 21 14.28 8.07 23.73
N LYS A 22 13.74 9.26 23.50
CA LYS A 22 12.82 9.94 24.40
C LYS A 22 11.43 9.83 23.76
N GLY A 23 10.40 9.62 24.58
CA GLY A 23 9.06 9.18 24.16
C GLY A 23 8.34 10.08 23.16
N ASN A 24 7.09 9.68 22.84
CA ASN A 24 6.17 10.16 21.78
C ASN A 24 5.86 11.69 21.70
N SER A 25 6.65 12.57 22.30
CA SER A 25 6.39 14.02 22.34
C SER A 25 7.52 14.90 21.79
N GLU A 26 8.70 14.35 21.50
CA GLU A 26 9.76 15.11 20.82
C GLU A 26 9.66 14.87 19.31
N PRO A 27 9.74 15.92 18.46
CA PRO A 27 9.78 15.78 17.01
C PRO A 27 10.91 14.83 16.58
N TYR A 28 10.77 14.19 15.43
CA TYR A 28 11.87 13.40 14.90
C TYR A 28 13.08 14.29 14.60
N PRO A 29 14.30 13.74 14.58
CA PRO A 29 15.48 14.48 14.15
C PRO A 29 15.28 15.07 12.75
N ASP A 30 15.79 16.27 12.49
CA ASP A 30 15.59 16.97 11.21
C ASP A 30 16.01 16.11 10.02
N ALA A 31 17.12 15.36 10.11
CA ALA A 31 17.55 14.44 9.05
C ALA A 31 16.51 13.36 8.71
N VAL A 32 15.72 12.89 9.68
CA VAL A 32 14.63 11.91 9.47
C VAL A 32 13.44 12.59 8.82
N ARG A 33 13.12 13.81 9.26
CA ARG A 33 12.02 14.62 8.73
C ARG A 33 12.30 15.00 7.27
N ASP A 34 13.50 15.46 6.98
CA ASP A 34 13.95 15.85 5.65
C ASP A 34 13.92 14.64 4.68
N SER A 35 14.45 13.48 5.10
CA SER A 35 14.41 12.26 4.28
C SER A 35 12.98 11.79 4.00
N PHE A 36 12.09 11.84 5.00
CA PHE A 36 10.67 11.55 4.77
C PHE A 36 10.04 12.54 3.80
N MET A 37 10.29 13.84 3.98
CA MET A 37 9.72 14.87 3.11
C MET A 37 10.23 14.73 1.68
N GLU A 38 11.52 14.47 1.48
CA GLU A 38 12.11 14.26 0.16
C GLU A 38 11.44 13.11 -0.59
N GLY A 39 11.38 11.92 0.03
CA GLY A 39 10.80 10.77 -0.64
C GLY A 39 9.27 10.80 -0.75
N CYS A 40 8.57 11.42 0.22
CA CYS A 40 7.14 11.68 0.07
C CYS A 40 6.86 12.65 -1.10
N MET A 41 7.67 13.71 -1.22
CA MET A 41 7.52 14.71 -2.28
C MET A 41 7.82 14.11 -3.65
N GLU A 42 8.86 13.28 -3.79
CA GLU A 42 9.22 12.63 -5.05
C GLU A 42 8.04 11.87 -5.68
N GLU A 43 7.24 11.19 -4.85
CA GLU A 43 6.05 10.47 -5.30
C GLU A 43 4.82 11.37 -5.43
N ALA A 44 4.57 12.23 -4.43
CA ALA A 44 3.36 13.05 -4.40
C ALA A 44 3.27 14.00 -5.61
N VAL A 45 4.38 14.61 -6.04
CA VAL A 45 4.39 15.55 -7.17
C VAL A 45 4.05 14.90 -8.51
N LYS A 46 4.10 13.57 -8.61
CA LYS A 46 3.66 12.84 -9.82
C LYS A 46 2.14 12.88 -10.00
N THR A 47 1.40 13.15 -8.93
CA THR A 47 -0.07 13.03 -8.90
C THR A 47 -0.79 14.30 -8.47
N MET A 48 -0.11 15.25 -7.81
CA MET A 48 -0.69 16.52 -7.37
C MET A 48 0.29 17.70 -7.51
N SER A 49 -0.20 18.93 -7.28
CA SER A 49 0.65 20.12 -7.36
C SER A 49 1.77 20.08 -6.30
N PRO A 50 2.93 20.73 -6.51
CA PRO A 50 3.98 20.78 -5.50
C PRO A 50 3.53 21.39 -4.17
N GLY A 51 2.60 22.36 -4.21
CA GLY A 51 2.03 22.98 -3.01
C GLY A 51 1.19 21.99 -2.21
N ASP A 52 0.29 21.27 -2.88
CA ASP A 52 -0.56 20.25 -2.26
C ASP A 52 0.27 19.06 -1.76
N SER A 53 1.28 18.65 -2.55
CA SER A 53 2.24 17.61 -2.19
C SER A 53 2.94 17.94 -0.87
N ASN A 54 3.47 19.15 -0.76
CA ASN A 54 4.19 19.58 0.44
C ASN A 54 3.28 19.64 1.66
N GLN A 55 2.05 20.16 1.51
CA GLN A 55 1.08 20.19 2.61
C GLN A 55 0.65 18.79 3.04
N MET A 56 0.44 17.88 2.08
CA MET A 56 0.05 16.50 2.33
C MET A 56 1.16 15.75 3.06
N CYS A 57 2.41 15.82 2.56
CA CYS A 57 3.57 15.22 3.19
C CYS A 57 3.83 15.78 4.60
N ALA A 58 3.75 17.10 4.79
CA ALA A 58 3.91 17.71 6.11
C ALA A 58 2.83 17.24 7.10
N CYS A 59 1.58 17.11 6.65
CA CYS A 59 0.49 16.59 7.47
C CYS A 59 0.70 15.11 7.86
N GLN A 60 1.15 14.28 6.92
CA GLN A 60 1.47 12.87 7.21
C GLN A 60 2.62 12.76 8.21
N LEU A 61 3.69 13.52 8.01
CA LEU A 61 4.84 13.53 8.92
C LEU A 61 4.42 13.89 10.34
N GLU A 62 3.69 15.01 10.50
CA GLU A 62 3.17 15.44 11.80
C GLU A 62 2.30 14.35 12.45
N ALA A 63 1.43 13.70 11.66
CA ALA A 63 0.55 12.66 12.17
C ALA A 63 1.32 11.38 12.57
N ILE A 64 2.36 11.01 11.83
CA ILE A 64 3.23 9.88 12.14
C ILE A 64 4.06 10.17 13.38
N GLU A 65 4.71 11.33 13.48
CA GLU A 65 5.49 11.75 14.66
C GLU A 65 4.68 11.70 15.95
N ASN A 66 3.39 12.07 15.87
CA ASN A 66 2.49 12.04 17.02
C ASN A 66 2.02 10.63 17.42
N LYS A 67 2.16 9.63 16.55
CA LYS A 67 1.60 8.28 16.74
C LYS A 67 2.64 7.18 16.84
N VAL A 68 3.81 7.39 16.26
CA VAL A 68 4.84 6.39 16.05
C VAL A 68 6.11 6.83 16.77
N LYS A 69 6.79 5.88 17.40
CA LYS A 69 8.12 6.14 17.95
C LYS A 69 9.14 6.15 16.84
N LEU A 70 10.16 6.99 16.96
CA LEU A 70 11.25 7.05 15.99
C LEU A 70 11.85 5.66 15.72
N ALA A 71 12.10 4.86 16.75
CA ALA A 71 12.63 3.51 16.57
C ALA A 71 11.71 2.59 15.75
N THR A 72 10.39 2.70 15.92
CA THR A 72 9.41 1.95 15.11
C THR A 72 9.41 2.45 13.67
N PHE A 73 9.41 3.76 13.46
CA PHE A 73 9.45 4.36 12.13
C PHE A 73 10.72 3.94 11.38
N VAL A 74 11.89 4.03 12.01
CA VAL A 74 13.17 3.59 11.43
C VAL A 74 13.14 2.10 11.10
N LYS A 75 12.56 1.25 11.97
CA LYS A 75 12.39 -0.18 11.69
C LYS A 75 11.56 -0.41 10.43
N TRP A 76 10.48 0.35 10.23
CA TRP A 76 9.67 0.28 9.02
C TRP A 76 10.45 0.76 7.78
N SER A 77 11.16 1.89 7.87
CA SER A 77 12.00 2.40 6.79
C SER A 77 13.07 1.38 6.37
N MET A 78 13.72 0.72 7.33
CA MET A 78 14.70 -0.34 7.04
C MET A 78 14.07 -1.56 6.37
N ALA A 79 12.84 -1.95 6.74
CA ALA A 79 12.15 -3.06 6.10
C ALA A 79 11.85 -2.75 4.62
N ILE A 80 11.40 -1.52 4.36
CA ILE A 80 11.13 -1.04 2.99
C ILE A 80 12.44 -0.97 2.19
N GLU A 81 13.50 -0.37 2.73
CA GLU A 81 14.77 -0.19 2.02
C GLU A 81 15.50 -1.52 1.76
N GLN A 82 15.50 -2.44 2.72
CA GLN A 82 16.29 -3.68 2.61
C GLN A 82 15.55 -4.82 1.93
N LYS A 83 14.21 -4.84 2.02
CA LYS A 83 13.39 -5.95 1.51
C LYS A 83 12.38 -5.53 0.46
N GLY A 84 12.18 -4.22 0.26
CA GLY A 84 11.08 -3.73 -0.55
C GLY A 84 9.70 -4.04 0.04
N GLU A 85 9.63 -4.41 1.33
CA GLU A 85 8.40 -4.86 1.96
C GLU A 85 7.84 -3.78 2.88
N TYR A 86 6.60 -3.36 2.61
CA TYR A 86 5.85 -2.50 3.52
C TYR A 86 5.33 -3.31 4.71
N PRO A 87 5.69 -2.99 5.96
CA PRO A 87 5.12 -3.66 7.12
C PRO A 87 3.60 -3.47 7.20
N GLU A 88 2.86 -4.49 7.61
CA GLU A 88 1.39 -4.40 7.75
C GLU A 88 0.97 -3.27 8.70
N GLU A 89 1.67 -3.12 9.83
CA GLU A 89 1.45 -2.03 10.80
C GLU A 89 1.66 -0.63 10.18
N PHE A 90 2.57 -0.51 9.20
CA PHE A 90 2.77 0.73 8.46
C PHE A 90 1.56 1.02 7.58
N VAL A 91 1.08 0.01 6.84
CA VAL A 91 -0.08 0.15 5.94
C VAL A 91 -1.35 0.49 6.71
N GLU A 92 -1.61 -0.21 7.82
CA GLU A 92 -2.75 0.02 8.70
C GLU A 92 -2.80 1.47 9.22
N LEU A 93 -1.62 2.04 9.51
CA LEU A 93 -1.52 3.38 10.03
C LEU A 93 -1.55 4.46 8.94
N VAL A 94 -0.72 4.31 7.91
CA VAL A 94 -0.43 5.39 6.96
C VAL A 94 -1.62 5.63 6.04
N ILE A 95 -2.33 4.60 5.59
CA ILE A 95 -3.48 4.78 4.69
C ILE A 95 -4.59 5.66 5.31
N PRO A 96 -5.09 5.38 6.53
CA PRO A 96 -6.06 6.25 7.19
C PRO A 96 -5.53 7.66 7.47
N LEU A 97 -4.23 7.79 7.75
CA LEU A 97 -3.60 9.09 7.97
C LEU A 97 -3.55 9.93 6.70
N THR A 98 -3.16 9.34 5.57
CA THR A 98 -3.20 9.98 4.25
C THR A 98 -4.59 10.53 3.97
N MET A 99 -5.63 9.72 4.19
CA MET A 99 -7.02 10.14 4.03
C MET A 99 -7.41 11.31 4.90
N LYS A 100 -7.06 11.24 6.18
CA LYS A 100 -7.32 12.32 7.13
C LYS A 100 -6.64 13.62 6.69
N CYS A 101 -5.42 13.53 6.19
CA CYS A 101 -4.65 14.68 5.69
C CYS A 101 -5.25 15.28 4.42
N MET A 102 -5.60 14.45 3.43
CA MET A 102 -6.23 14.93 2.20
C MET A 102 -7.56 15.65 2.49
N LYS A 103 -8.41 15.05 3.33
CA LYS A 103 -9.67 15.66 3.75
C LYS A 103 -9.47 16.98 4.51
N LYS A 104 -8.46 17.06 5.38
CA LYS A 104 -8.12 18.29 6.11
C LYS A 104 -7.68 19.41 5.16
N LEU A 105 -6.98 19.06 4.08
CA LEU A 105 -6.39 20.00 3.13
C LEU A 105 -7.32 20.32 1.93
N GLY A 106 -8.45 19.61 1.79
CA GLY A 106 -9.35 19.77 0.64
C GLY A 106 -8.73 19.25 -0.67
N ILE A 107 -7.77 18.33 -0.59
CA ILE A 107 -7.12 17.72 -1.75
C ILE A 107 -8.02 16.62 -2.29
N THR A 108 -8.37 16.70 -3.57
CA THR A 108 -9.11 15.65 -4.28
C THR A 108 -8.14 14.83 -5.11
N VAL A 109 -8.18 13.50 -4.95
CA VAL A 109 -7.32 12.57 -5.71
C VAL A 109 -8.15 11.97 -6.83
N GLY A 110 -7.61 11.92 -8.06
CA GLY A 110 -8.15 11.07 -9.13
C GLY A 110 -9.53 11.45 -9.70
N GLY A 111 -10.02 12.67 -9.46
CA GLY A 111 -11.35 13.12 -9.91
C GLY A 111 -12.47 12.82 -8.91
N PRO A 112 -13.76 12.98 -9.27
CA PRO A 112 -14.89 12.92 -8.34
C PRO A 112 -15.06 11.57 -7.62
N ASP A 113 -14.51 10.49 -8.17
CA ASP A 113 -14.65 9.13 -7.60
C ASP A 113 -13.42 8.68 -6.79
N GLY A 114 -12.28 9.38 -6.87
CA GLY A 114 -11.04 8.91 -6.22
C GLY A 114 -11.06 9.08 -4.71
N GLU A 115 -11.74 10.11 -4.19
CA GLU A 115 -11.97 10.26 -2.74
C GLU A 115 -12.82 9.12 -2.17
N ALA A 116 -13.90 8.75 -2.87
CA ALA A 116 -14.76 7.64 -2.47
C ALA A 116 -14.01 6.29 -2.48
N LYS A 117 -13.20 6.03 -3.51
CA LYS A 117 -12.37 4.82 -3.60
C LYS A 117 -11.36 4.71 -2.46
N LEU A 118 -10.70 5.82 -2.11
CA LEU A 118 -9.74 5.82 -1.03
C LEU A 118 -10.41 5.73 0.36
N GLU A 119 -11.61 6.29 0.52
CA GLU A 119 -12.41 6.11 1.73
C GLU A 119 -12.86 4.66 1.90
N GLU A 120 -13.23 3.99 0.81
CA GLU A 120 -13.58 2.57 0.81
C GLU A 120 -12.38 1.69 1.21
N VAL A 121 -11.18 1.98 0.70
CA VAL A 121 -9.95 1.28 1.10
C VAL A 121 -9.60 1.54 2.58
N ALA A 122 -9.74 2.77 3.05
CA ALA A 122 -9.48 3.10 4.46
C ALA A 122 -10.51 2.50 5.43
N GLU A 123 -11.74 2.25 4.98
CA GLU A 123 -12.75 1.51 5.76
C GLU A 123 -12.55 -0.01 5.67
N ALA A 124 -12.08 -0.50 4.52
CA ALA A 124 -11.67 -1.88 4.35
C ALA A 124 -10.55 -2.29 5.32
N THR A 125 -9.54 -1.44 5.51
CA THR A 125 -8.46 -1.68 6.48
C THR A 125 -8.93 -1.62 7.94
N LYS A 126 -10.13 -1.12 8.23
CA LYS A 126 -10.74 -1.19 9.58
C LYS A 126 -11.66 -2.38 9.74
N SER A 127 -12.43 -2.69 8.69
CA SER A 127 -13.44 -3.76 8.71
C SER A 127 -12.84 -5.13 8.44
N GLY A 128 -11.60 -5.20 7.94
CA GLY A 128 -10.92 -6.43 7.50
C GLY A 128 -11.55 -7.04 6.26
N LYS A 129 -12.47 -6.34 5.60
CA LYS A 129 -13.16 -6.80 4.39
C LYS A 129 -12.56 -6.14 3.18
N TYR A 130 -12.40 -6.92 2.12
CA TYR A 130 -12.01 -6.37 0.83
C TYR A 130 -13.14 -5.45 0.32
N PRO A 131 -12.82 -4.25 -0.16
CA PRO A 131 -13.77 -3.35 -0.78
C PRO A 131 -14.04 -3.78 -2.22
N ASP A 132 -15.22 -3.45 -2.76
CA ASP A 132 -15.62 -3.86 -4.11
C ASP A 132 -14.67 -3.27 -5.16
N THR A 133 -14.18 -2.05 -4.94
CA THR A 133 -13.18 -1.43 -5.82
C THR A 133 -11.86 -2.20 -5.92
N VAL A 134 -11.44 -2.86 -4.84
CA VAL A 134 -10.23 -3.72 -4.85
C VAL A 134 -10.53 -5.07 -5.50
N ARG A 135 -11.72 -5.63 -5.25
CA ARG A 135 -12.17 -6.85 -5.95
C ARG A 135 -12.21 -6.62 -7.46
N ASP A 136 -12.82 -5.53 -7.89
CA ASP A 136 -12.97 -5.17 -9.29
C ASP A 136 -11.60 -4.93 -9.94
N SER A 137 -10.73 -4.18 -9.26
CA SER A 137 -9.36 -3.92 -9.74
C SER A 137 -8.54 -5.21 -9.88
N PHE A 138 -8.67 -6.13 -8.91
CA PHE A 138 -8.05 -7.45 -8.99
C PHE A 138 -8.62 -8.24 -10.18
N MET A 139 -9.94 -8.26 -10.35
CA MET A 139 -10.58 -9.00 -11.43
C MET A 139 -10.21 -8.46 -12.81
N GLU A 140 -10.16 -7.14 -12.97
CA GLU A 140 -9.70 -6.49 -14.20
C GLU A 140 -8.26 -6.88 -14.51
N GLY A 141 -7.34 -6.67 -13.57
CA GLY A 141 -5.92 -6.99 -13.76
C GLY A 141 -5.68 -8.48 -14.01
N CYS A 142 -6.34 -9.35 -13.25
CA CYS A 142 -6.17 -10.79 -13.38
C CYS A 142 -6.68 -11.33 -14.73
N VAL A 143 -7.82 -10.81 -15.22
CA VAL A 143 -8.35 -11.23 -16.53
C VAL A 143 -7.52 -10.63 -17.67
N GLU A 144 -7.05 -9.39 -17.53
CA GLU A 144 -6.24 -8.71 -18.53
C GLU A 144 -4.84 -9.33 -18.66
N GLU A 145 -4.18 -9.64 -17.55
CA GLU A 145 -2.82 -10.21 -17.52
C GLU A 145 -2.80 -11.74 -17.49
N GLY A 146 -3.97 -12.38 -17.35
CA GLY A 146 -4.11 -13.82 -17.23
C GLY A 146 -3.66 -14.59 -18.47
N ASP A 147 -3.51 -15.91 -18.28
CA ASP A 147 -3.07 -16.84 -19.32
C ASP A 147 -3.91 -16.69 -20.60
N LYS A 148 -3.25 -16.30 -21.70
CA LYS A 148 -3.89 -16.07 -23.00
C LYS A 148 -4.37 -17.35 -23.69
N THR A 149 -4.00 -18.52 -23.16
CA THR A 149 -4.50 -19.81 -23.64
C THR A 149 -5.89 -20.15 -23.09
N LEU A 150 -6.33 -19.48 -22.02
CA LEU A 150 -7.66 -19.64 -21.45
C LEU A 150 -8.68 -18.76 -22.20
N SER A 151 -9.90 -19.27 -22.34
CA SER A 151 -11.03 -18.44 -22.79
C SER A 151 -11.35 -17.36 -21.76
N ALA A 152 -11.93 -16.24 -22.18
CA ALA A 152 -12.33 -15.16 -21.28
C ALA A 152 -13.20 -15.64 -20.09
N THR A 153 -14.07 -16.64 -20.33
CA THR A 153 -14.88 -17.27 -19.28
C THR A 153 -14.01 -18.05 -18.28
N GLN A 154 -13.06 -18.84 -18.76
CA GLN A 154 -12.14 -19.59 -17.90
C GLN A 154 -11.21 -18.66 -17.11
N SER A 155 -10.67 -17.62 -17.74
CA SER A 155 -9.86 -16.60 -17.04
C SER A 155 -10.68 -15.94 -15.94
N ARG A 156 -11.92 -15.51 -16.22
CA ARG A 156 -12.79 -14.92 -15.20
C ARG A 156 -13.13 -15.89 -14.06
N GLN A 157 -13.37 -17.17 -14.37
CA GLN A 157 -13.63 -18.19 -13.34
C GLN A 157 -12.40 -18.45 -12.47
N LEU A 158 -11.22 -18.55 -13.07
CA LEU A 158 -9.95 -18.73 -12.36
C LEU A 158 -9.67 -17.53 -11.45
N CYS A 159 -9.78 -16.31 -11.97
CA CYS A 159 -9.60 -15.08 -11.21
C CYS A 159 -10.60 -14.96 -10.06
N SER A 160 -11.87 -15.29 -10.30
CA SER A 160 -12.89 -15.27 -9.24
C SER A 160 -12.60 -16.29 -8.13
N CYS A 161 -12.13 -17.49 -8.50
CA CYS A 161 -11.70 -18.49 -7.53
C CYS A 161 -10.47 -18.02 -6.74
N GLN A 162 -9.47 -17.44 -7.43
CA GLN A 162 -8.27 -16.92 -6.79
C GLN A 162 -8.62 -15.80 -5.81
N LEU A 163 -9.48 -14.85 -6.20
CA LEU A 163 -9.94 -13.77 -5.34
C LEU A 163 -10.59 -14.32 -4.06
N GLY A 164 -11.53 -15.26 -4.18
CA GLY A 164 -12.15 -15.88 -3.00
C GLY A 164 -11.14 -16.65 -2.12
N GLY A 165 -10.15 -17.28 -2.73
CA GLY A 165 -9.03 -17.91 -2.03
C GLY A 165 -8.16 -16.91 -1.27
N ILE A 166 -7.85 -15.77 -1.87
CA ILE A 166 -7.09 -14.67 -1.29
C ILE A 166 -7.85 -14.09 -0.09
N GLU A 167 -9.10 -13.69 -0.29
CA GLU A 167 -9.95 -13.10 0.76
C GLU A 167 -10.08 -14.03 1.98
N SER A 168 -10.03 -15.35 1.77
CA SER A 168 -10.13 -16.33 2.86
C SER A 168 -8.83 -16.52 3.67
N LYS A 169 -7.68 -16.10 3.14
CA LYS A 169 -6.34 -16.40 3.70
C LYS A 169 -5.48 -15.18 3.99
N VAL A 170 -5.80 -14.05 3.38
CA VAL A 170 -4.97 -12.85 3.36
C VAL A 170 -5.83 -11.71 3.88
N SER A 171 -5.32 -10.97 4.87
CA SER A 171 -6.01 -9.77 5.34
C SER A 171 -5.88 -8.65 4.30
N MET A 172 -6.75 -7.65 4.39
CA MET A 172 -6.72 -6.51 3.49
C MET A 172 -5.37 -5.75 3.57
N GLU A 173 -4.84 -5.57 4.79
CA GLU A 173 -3.59 -4.89 5.06
C GLU A 173 -2.41 -5.66 4.48
N LYS A 174 -2.44 -7.00 4.59
CA LYS A 174 -1.42 -7.86 3.99
C LYS A 174 -1.42 -7.77 2.47
N PHE A 175 -2.61 -7.79 1.87
CA PHE A 175 -2.76 -7.67 0.43
C PHE A 175 -2.25 -6.32 -0.07
N LEU A 176 -2.63 -5.22 0.59
CA LEU A 176 -2.12 -3.89 0.26
C LEU A 176 -0.60 -3.78 0.45
N SER A 177 -0.06 -4.35 1.52
CA SER A 177 1.39 -4.44 1.75
C SER A 177 2.11 -5.09 0.55
N TRP A 178 1.59 -6.22 0.05
CA TRP A 178 2.14 -6.87 -1.14
C TRP A 178 1.97 -6.03 -2.40
N SER A 179 0.79 -5.44 -2.63
CA SER A 179 0.55 -4.58 -3.80
C SER A 179 1.54 -3.41 -3.86
N LEU A 180 1.76 -2.75 -2.72
CA LEU A 180 2.72 -1.64 -2.61
C LEU A 180 4.15 -2.08 -2.86
N SER A 181 4.52 -3.25 -2.32
CA SER A 181 5.85 -3.82 -2.50
C SER A 181 6.13 -4.12 -3.98
N ILE A 182 5.14 -4.71 -4.68
CA ILE A 182 5.22 -5.02 -6.12
C ILE A 182 5.34 -3.75 -6.95
N GLU A 183 4.55 -2.72 -6.66
CA GLU A 183 4.61 -1.47 -7.43
C GLU A 183 5.95 -0.75 -7.27
N GLN A 184 6.48 -0.71 -6.04
CA GLN A 184 7.74 -0.03 -5.76
C GLN A 184 8.95 -0.76 -6.35
N THR A 185 9.00 -2.08 -6.22
CA THR A 185 10.18 -2.88 -6.62
C THR A 185 10.07 -3.46 -8.03
N GLY A 186 8.86 -3.63 -8.54
CA GLY A 186 8.57 -4.44 -9.72
C GLY A 186 8.71 -5.95 -9.47
N GLU A 187 9.05 -6.38 -8.25
CA GLU A 187 9.27 -7.78 -7.90
C GLU A 187 8.09 -8.34 -7.09
N ILE A 188 7.77 -9.63 -7.32
CA ILE A 188 6.74 -10.33 -6.56
C ILE A 188 7.34 -10.88 -5.27
N PRO A 189 6.89 -10.44 -4.07
CA PRO A 189 7.41 -10.95 -2.81
C PRO A 189 7.26 -12.48 -2.70
N GLN A 190 8.26 -13.18 -2.17
CA GLN A 190 8.18 -14.64 -2.01
C GLN A 190 6.98 -15.05 -1.16
N ALA A 191 6.66 -14.30 -0.10
CA ALA A 191 5.50 -14.54 0.74
C ALA A 191 4.17 -14.42 -0.02
N PHE A 192 4.09 -13.57 -1.05
CA PHE A 192 2.93 -13.51 -1.95
C PHE A 192 2.85 -14.80 -2.76
N ASN A 193 3.95 -15.22 -3.40
CA ASN A 193 3.99 -16.45 -4.19
C ASN A 193 3.63 -17.69 -3.38
N ASP A 194 4.13 -17.80 -2.14
CA ASP A 194 3.87 -18.93 -1.24
C ASP A 194 2.38 -19.09 -0.91
N VAL A 195 1.60 -17.99 -0.97
CA VAL A 195 0.16 -18.00 -0.71
C VAL A 195 -0.64 -18.13 -2.01
N ILE A 196 -0.30 -17.36 -3.04
CA ILE A 196 -1.05 -17.31 -4.30
C ILE A 196 -0.87 -18.57 -5.15
N MET A 197 0.32 -19.17 -5.16
CA MET A 197 0.55 -20.38 -5.97
C MET A 197 -0.32 -21.56 -5.52
N PRO A 198 -0.39 -21.92 -4.23
CA PRO A 198 -1.31 -22.97 -3.78
C PRO A 198 -2.78 -22.67 -4.07
N ILE A 199 -3.20 -21.39 -3.96
CA ILE A 199 -4.56 -20.97 -4.32
C ILE A 199 -4.82 -21.21 -5.81
N THR A 200 -3.89 -20.76 -6.65
CA THR A 200 -3.97 -20.91 -8.11
C THR A 200 -4.06 -22.37 -8.51
N LEU A 201 -3.18 -23.23 -7.99
CA LEU A 201 -3.19 -24.66 -8.29
C LEU A 201 -4.50 -25.34 -7.86
N LYS A 202 -5.01 -24.98 -6.67
CA LYS A 202 -6.31 -25.48 -6.21
C LYS A 202 -7.43 -25.03 -7.16
N CYS A 203 -7.48 -23.76 -7.53
CA CYS A 203 -8.49 -23.22 -8.42
C CYS A 203 -8.43 -23.82 -9.82
N MET A 204 -7.24 -24.03 -10.39
CA MET A 204 -7.08 -24.73 -11.66
C MET A 204 -7.61 -26.16 -11.57
N GLY A 205 -7.30 -26.88 -10.49
CA GLY A 205 -7.82 -28.22 -10.23
C GLY A 205 -9.35 -28.26 -10.11
N ASP A 206 -9.93 -27.36 -9.31
CA ASP A 206 -11.38 -27.25 -9.09
C ASP A 206 -12.14 -26.91 -10.39
N LEU A 207 -11.49 -26.17 -11.30
CA LEU A 207 -12.05 -25.78 -12.61
C LEU A 207 -11.70 -26.75 -13.75
N GLY A 208 -10.92 -27.79 -13.49
CA GLY A 208 -10.46 -28.73 -14.52
C GLY A 208 -9.53 -28.12 -15.56
N LEU A 209 -8.85 -27.02 -15.23
CA LEU A 209 -7.85 -26.37 -16.07
C LEU A 209 -6.52 -27.12 -15.93
N LYS A 210 -5.82 -27.33 -17.05
CA LYS A 210 -4.54 -28.05 -17.12
C LYS A 210 -3.42 -27.13 -17.54
#